data_AF-A0A392LYC1-F1
#
_entry.id   AF-A0A392LYC1-F1
#
_cell.length_a   1.000
_cell.length_b   1.000
_cell.length_c   1.000
_cell.angle_alpha   90.00
_cell.angle_beta   90.00
_cell.angle_gamma   90.00
#
_symmetry.space_group_name_H-M   'P 1'
#
loop_
_entity.id
_entity.type
_entity.pdbx_description
1 polymer ?
#
loop_
_entity_poly.entity_id
_entity_poly.type
_entity_poly.pdbx_seq_one_letter_code
_entity_poly.pdbx_strand_id
1 'polypeptide(L)'
;MLTVRDLISWVAFFDITGESLGPEHALLHGAFLVLLDGLSLGTGISKTDAGELRERCLSFLLQKLRVDESNLLYSKLSRMGNYGWGEYGANMDVSHSDDKKHDDLFGIDPFYIKKGFSSCEEGGFEFKAPTTRKNALRVLRAMQLPKPGSPGVGKTSLITALGKYSGHRVVRINLSEQTDMMDLLGSDLPVESDEGMKFSWSDGILLQALKEGCWVLLDELNLAPQSVLE
;
A
#
# COMPACT_ATOMS: atom_id res chain seq x y z
N MET A 1 -7.50 -12.85 14.85
CA MET A 1 -6.74 -12.81 16.12
C MET A 1 -5.52 -11.94 15.87
N LEU A 2 -5.26 -10.92 16.69
CA LEU A 2 -4.12 -10.00 16.50
C LEU A 2 -2.81 -10.74 16.82
N THR A 3 -1.85 -10.72 15.92
CA THR A 3 -0.56 -11.40 16.10
C THR A 3 0.53 -10.48 16.66
N VAL A 4 1.61 -11.07 17.17
CA VAL A 4 2.81 -10.29 17.58
C VAL A 4 3.40 -9.52 16.39
N ARG A 5 3.32 -10.08 15.18
CA ARG A 5 3.77 -9.41 13.95
C ARG A 5 2.96 -8.15 13.66
N ASP A 6 1.65 -8.19 13.92
CA ASP A 6 0.76 -7.06 13.73
C ASP A 6 1.11 -5.95 14.74
N LEU A 7 1.35 -6.31 16.00
CA LEU A 7 1.80 -5.36 17.02
C LEU A 7 3.14 -4.70 16.66
N ILE A 8 4.13 -5.49 16.22
CA ILE A 8 5.43 -4.95 15.77
C ILE A 8 5.24 -3.99 14.60
N SER A 9 4.35 -4.32 13.66
CA SER A 9 4.09 -3.47 12.49
C SER A 9 3.34 -2.20 12.87
N TRP A 10 2.46 -2.25 13.87
CA TRP A 10 1.81 -1.07 14.43
C TRP A 10 2.82 -0.15 15.12
N VAL A 11 3.69 -0.69 15.99
CA VAL A 11 4.74 0.10 16.66
C VAL A 11 5.67 0.73 15.64
N ALA A 12 6.17 -0.04 14.67
CA ALA A 12 7.03 0.50 13.62
C ALA A 12 6.34 1.61 12.81
N PHE A 13 5.05 1.46 12.52
CA PHE A 13 4.29 2.49 11.82
C PHE A 13 4.16 3.77 12.66
N PHE A 14 3.89 3.61 13.97
CA PHE A 14 3.83 4.72 14.91
C PHE A 14 5.17 5.47 14.98
N ASP A 15 6.28 4.75 15.08
CA ASP A 15 7.62 5.36 15.17
C ASP A 15 7.96 6.16 13.90
N ILE A 16 7.57 5.67 12.72
CA ILE A 16 7.83 6.34 11.43
C ILE A 16 6.92 7.57 11.22
N THR A 17 5.66 7.50 11.65
CA THR A 17 4.63 8.51 11.31
C THR A 17 4.25 9.43 12.47
N GLY A 18 4.73 9.15 13.68
CA GLY A 18 4.39 9.89 14.89
C GLY A 18 4.83 11.36 14.83
N GLU A 19 6.01 11.64 14.27
CA GLU A 19 6.53 13.01 14.15
C GLU A 19 5.75 13.84 13.12
N SER A 20 5.32 13.24 12.01
CA SER A 20 4.64 13.95 10.93
C SER A 20 3.13 14.10 11.15
N LEU A 21 2.48 13.09 11.72
CA LEU A 21 1.03 13.07 11.94
C LEU A 21 0.60 13.54 13.32
N GLY A 22 1.51 13.50 14.29
CA GLY A 22 1.20 13.56 15.71
C GLY A 22 0.79 12.18 16.27
N PRO A 23 0.97 11.96 17.58
CA PRO A 23 0.85 10.65 18.20
C PRO A 23 -0.57 10.07 18.11
N GLU A 24 -1.61 10.88 18.26
CA GLU A 24 -3.00 10.40 18.22
C GLU A 24 -3.38 9.89 16.82
N HIS A 25 -3.03 10.65 15.77
CA HIS A 25 -3.28 10.25 14.39
C HIS A 25 -2.46 9.01 14.02
N ALA A 26 -1.16 8.98 14.34
CA ALA A 26 -0.29 7.84 14.06
C ALA A 26 -0.80 6.56 14.73
N LEU A 27 -1.25 6.64 15.99
CA LEU A 27 -1.81 5.49 16.70
C LEU A 27 -3.09 4.97 16.04
N LEU A 28 -4.01 5.85 15.69
CA LEU A 28 -5.28 5.47 15.06
C LEU A 28 -5.05 4.92 13.65
N HIS A 29 -4.25 5.58 12.81
CA HIS A 29 -3.91 5.07 11.49
C HIS A 29 -3.21 3.70 11.56
N GLY A 30 -2.35 3.48 12.56
CA GLY A 30 -1.74 2.18 12.82
C GLY A 30 -2.76 1.09 13.19
N ALA A 31 -3.74 1.40 14.05
CA ALA A 31 -4.84 0.47 14.37
C ALA A 31 -5.66 0.08 13.13
N PHE A 32 -5.94 1.06 12.27
CA PHE A 32 -6.61 0.80 11.01
C PHE A 32 -5.77 -0.05 10.05
N LEU A 33 -4.47 0.20 9.97
CA LEU A 33 -3.54 -0.54 9.13
C LEU A 33 -3.50 -2.03 9.51
N VAL A 34 -3.39 -2.35 10.80
CA VAL A 34 -3.12 -3.72 11.25
C VAL A 34 -4.38 -4.54 11.54
N LEU A 35 -5.51 -3.90 11.83
CA LEU A 35 -6.70 -4.58 12.30
C LEU A 35 -7.97 -4.14 11.54
N LEU A 36 -8.29 -2.85 11.58
CA LEU A 36 -9.64 -2.40 11.20
C LEU A 36 -9.90 -2.42 9.70
N ASP A 37 -8.88 -2.26 8.86
CA ASP A 37 -9.02 -2.40 7.41
C ASP A 37 -9.42 -3.82 7.00
N GLY A 38 -8.91 -4.82 7.73
CA GLY A 38 -9.08 -6.24 7.44
C GLY A 38 -10.38 -6.87 7.96
N LEU A 39 -11.19 -6.15 8.74
CA LEU A 39 -12.36 -6.73 9.45
C LEU A 39 -13.40 -7.40 8.54
N SER A 40 -13.50 -7.01 7.27
CA SER A 40 -14.42 -7.61 6.29
C SER A 40 -13.79 -8.71 5.43
N LEU A 41 -12.53 -9.07 5.67
CA LEU A 41 -11.80 -10.07 4.88
C LEU A 41 -11.80 -11.41 5.62
N GLY A 42 -12.46 -12.42 5.04
CA GLY A 42 -12.41 -13.80 5.53
C GLY A 42 -13.12 -14.07 6.87
N THR A 43 -13.81 -13.08 7.44
CA THR A 43 -14.49 -13.18 8.74
C THR A 43 -15.97 -13.58 8.64
N GLY A 44 -16.54 -13.60 7.43
CA GLY A 44 -17.98 -13.83 7.22
C GLY A 44 -18.89 -12.69 7.69
N ILE A 45 -18.31 -11.58 8.16
CA ILE A 45 -19.04 -10.41 8.66
C ILE A 45 -19.59 -9.62 7.47
N SER A 46 -20.84 -9.16 7.57
CA SER A 46 -21.45 -8.32 6.53
C SER A 46 -20.72 -6.96 6.41
N LYS A 47 -20.84 -6.29 5.26
CA LYS A 47 -20.23 -4.96 5.08
C LYS A 47 -20.75 -3.94 6.09
N THR A 48 -22.04 -4.05 6.45
CA THR A 48 -22.70 -3.16 7.42
C THR A 48 -22.17 -3.39 8.83
N ASP A 49 -22.14 -4.64 9.28
CA ASP A 49 -21.64 -4.99 10.61
C ASP A 49 -20.16 -4.66 10.77
N ALA A 50 -19.36 -4.87 9.70
CA ALA A 50 -17.97 -4.46 9.68
C ALA A 50 -17.81 -2.94 9.74
N GLY A 51 -18.75 -2.17 9.17
CA GLY A 51 -18.79 -0.71 9.30
C GLY A 51 -19.04 -0.28 10.73
N GLU A 52 -20.10 -0.81 11.35
CA GLU A 52 -20.48 -0.51 12.74
C GLU A 52 -19.37 -0.92 13.72
N LEU A 53 -18.74 -2.06 13.51
CA LEU A 53 -17.64 -2.52 14.36
C LEU A 53 -16.43 -1.55 14.29
N ARG A 54 -16.11 -1.03 13.10
CA ARG A 54 -15.04 -0.02 12.96
C ARG A 54 -15.36 1.27 13.71
N GLU A 55 -16.59 1.74 13.61
CA GLU A 55 -17.04 2.95 14.32
C GLU A 55 -16.95 2.76 15.84
N ARG A 56 -17.44 1.63 16.36
CA ARG A 56 -17.33 1.28 17.79
C ARG A 56 -15.87 1.19 18.24
N CYS A 57 -15.00 0.59 17.43
CA CYS A 57 -13.56 0.52 17.72
C CYS A 57 -12.92 1.91 17.75
N LEU A 58 -13.25 2.79 16.79
CA LEU A 58 -12.74 4.15 16.76
C LEU A 58 -13.16 4.93 18.02
N SER A 59 -14.45 4.90 18.36
CA SER A 59 -14.96 5.55 19.57
C SER A 59 -14.28 5.04 20.84
N PHE A 60 -14.06 3.73 20.95
CA PHE A 60 -13.33 3.13 22.07
C PHE A 60 -11.88 3.64 22.14
N LEU A 61 -11.17 3.70 21.01
CA LEU A 61 -9.79 4.18 20.97
C LEU A 61 -9.71 5.66 21.35
N LEU A 62 -10.61 6.51 20.85
CA LEU A 62 -10.67 7.93 21.21
C LEU A 62 -10.89 8.15 22.71
N GLN A 63 -11.78 7.36 23.31
CA GLN A 63 -12.00 7.38 24.75
C GLN A 63 -10.73 7.00 25.53
N LYS A 64 -9.97 6.00 25.05
CA LYS A 64 -8.71 5.59 25.69
C LYS A 64 -7.59 6.60 25.53
N LEU A 65 -7.56 7.32 24.42
CA LEU A 65 -6.64 8.43 24.19
C LEU A 65 -7.00 9.68 25.01
N ARG A 66 -8.13 9.68 25.73
CA ARG A 66 -8.63 10.82 26.53
C ARG A 66 -8.74 12.11 25.71
N VAL A 67 -9.05 11.97 24.42
CA VAL A 67 -9.32 13.13 23.56
C VAL A 67 -10.71 13.64 23.93
N ASP A 68 -10.77 14.81 24.57
CA ASP A 68 -12.03 15.45 24.98
C ASP A 68 -12.91 15.75 23.76
N GLU A 69 -14.20 15.42 23.84
CA GLU A 69 -15.19 15.67 22.76
C GLU A 69 -15.31 17.16 22.41
N SER A 70 -14.99 18.04 23.37
CA SER A 70 -14.96 19.50 23.16
C SER A 70 -13.72 20.00 22.40
N ASN A 71 -12.72 19.14 22.19
CA ASN A 71 -11.49 19.49 21.52
C ASN A 71 -11.65 19.46 19.98
N LEU A 72 -11.11 20.47 19.29
CA LEU A 72 -11.03 20.51 17.83
C LEU A 72 -10.31 19.27 17.25
N LEU A 73 -9.42 18.65 18.02
CA LEU A 73 -8.75 17.40 17.64
C LEU A 73 -9.75 16.23 17.54
N TYR A 74 -10.74 16.15 18.44
CA TYR A 74 -11.74 15.08 18.40
C TYR A 74 -12.58 15.14 17.12
N SER A 75 -13.02 16.33 16.71
CA SER A 75 -13.81 16.52 15.49
C SER A 75 -13.04 16.15 14.22
N LYS A 76 -11.70 16.24 14.25
CA LYS A 76 -10.84 15.70 13.20
C LYS A 76 -10.73 14.18 13.32
N LEU A 77 -10.35 13.65 14.48
CA LEU A 77 -10.03 12.23 14.66
C LEU A 77 -11.23 11.27 14.58
N SER A 78 -12.44 11.73 14.94
CA SER A 78 -13.67 10.91 14.94
C SER A 78 -14.21 10.60 13.54
N ARG A 79 -13.73 11.30 12.51
CA ARG A 79 -14.23 11.12 11.14
C ARG A 79 -13.66 9.86 10.52
N MET A 80 -14.52 8.85 10.30
CA MET A 80 -14.18 7.62 9.56
C MET A 80 -13.53 7.92 8.20
N GLY A 81 -13.94 9.04 7.56
CA GLY A 81 -13.43 9.51 6.27
C GLY A 81 -11.91 9.60 6.21
N ASN A 82 -11.30 10.04 7.31
CA ASN A 82 -9.86 10.26 7.41
C ASN A 82 -9.08 8.94 7.33
N TYR A 83 -9.71 7.82 7.65
CA TYR A 83 -9.07 6.50 7.65
C TYR A 83 -9.44 5.66 6.43
N GLY A 84 -10.11 6.25 5.43
CA GLY A 84 -10.52 5.57 4.20
C GLY A 84 -11.88 4.86 4.29
N TRP A 85 -12.72 5.21 5.27
CA TRP A 85 -14.02 4.59 5.54
C TRP A 85 -15.11 5.68 5.72
N GLY A 86 -16.41 5.37 5.58
CA GLY A 86 -17.49 6.38 5.71
C GLY A 86 -17.84 7.17 4.44
N GLU A 87 -18.86 8.03 4.46
CA GLU A 87 -19.32 8.77 3.28
C GLU A 87 -18.45 10.01 2.96
N TYR A 88 -18.15 10.23 1.68
CA TYR A 88 -17.50 11.47 1.25
C TYR A 88 -18.56 12.57 1.22
N GLY A 89 -18.67 13.34 2.30
CA GLY A 89 -19.42 14.59 2.28
C GLY A 89 -18.74 15.60 1.36
N ALA A 90 -19.54 16.33 0.58
CA ALA A 90 -19.12 17.28 -0.46
C ALA A 90 -18.21 18.44 0.01
N ASN A 91 -17.94 18.57 1.32
CA ASN A 91 -17.15 19.66 1.91
C ASN A 91 -16.03 19.12 2.81
N MET A 92 -15.17 18.25 2.30
CA MET A 92 -13.77 18.55 2.53
C MET A 92 -13.37 19.39 1.34
N ASP A 93 -13.10 20.67 1.59
CA ASP A 93 -12.14 21.40 0.78
C ASP A 93 -10.95 20.46 0.63
N VAL A 94 -10.92 19.75 -0.50
CA VAL A 94 -9.66 19.40 -1.10
C VAL A 94 -9.10 20.78 -1.36
N SER A 95 -8.35 21.29 -0.40
CA SER A 95 -7.22 22.10 -0.75
C SER A 95 -6.44 21.22 -1.72
N HIS A 96 -6.81 21.33 -3.01
CA HIS A 96 -5.90 21.84 -3.99
C HIS A 96 -5.33 23.13 -3.39
N SER A 97 -4.50 22.99 -2.34
CA SER A 97 -3.29 23.77 -2.33
C SER A 97 -2.66 23.34 -3.62
N ASP A 98 -2.70 24.26 -4.58
CA ASP A 98 -1.78 24.29 -5.68
C ASP A 98 -0.39 23.91 -5.14
N ASP A 99 -0.06 22.63 -5.16
CA ASP A 99 1.21 22.11 -4.68
C ASP A 99 2.27 22.34 -5.76
N LYS A 100 2.48 23.62 -6.06
CA LYS A 100 3.77 24.17 -6.47
C LYS A 100 4.83 24.06 -5.36
N LYS A 101 4.66 23.14 -4.40
CA LYS A 101 5.56 22.97 -3.25
C LYS A 101 6.10 21.56 -3.04
N HIS A 102 5.66 20.55 -3.79
CA HIS A 102 6.33 19.25 -3.79
C HIS A 102 6.28 18.60 -5.18
N ASP A 103 7.08 19.13 -6.13
CA ASP A 103 7.25 18.49 -7.44
C ASP A 103 7.65 17.01 -7.32
N ASP A 104 8.35 16.65 -6.24
CA ASP A 104 8.90 15.32 -6.01
C ASP A 104 8.02 14.36 -5.19
N LEU A 105 6.84 14.76 -4.70
CA LEU A 105 5.98 13.89 -3.87
C LEU A 105 4.63 13.58 -4.56
N PHE A 106 4.16 12.36 -4.38
CA PHE A 106 2.84 11.88 -4.82
C PHE A 106 2.11 11.27 -3.63
N GLY A 107 0.83 11.61 -3.41
CA GLY A 107 0.12 11.07 -2.25
C GLY A 107 -1.31 11.56 -2.08
N ILE A 108 -1.90 11.15 -0.96
CA ILE A 108 -3.19 11.60 -0.46
C ILE A 108 -2.95 11.91 1.01
N ASP A 109 -3.28 13.14 1.43
CA ASP A 109 -3.13 13.56 2.81
C ASP A 109 -3.67 12.49 3.79
N PRO A 110 -2.89 12.11 4.82
CA PRO A 110 -1.57 12.65 5.17
C PRO A 110 -0.37 11.81 4.70
N PHE A 111 -0.56 10.88 3.75
CA PHE A 111 0.46 9.94 3.29
C PHE A 111 0.98 10.25 1.89
N TYR A 112 2.30 10.37 1.80
CA TYR A 112 3.01 10.72 0.56
C TYR A 112 4.18 9.77 0.32
N ILE A 113 4.53 9.61 -0.95
CA ILE A 113 5.69 8.84 -1.43
C ILE A 113 6.50 9.72 -2.37
N LYS A 114 7.81 9.46 -2.49
CA LYS A 114 8.64 10.10 -3.52
C LYS A 114 8.16 9.68 -4.91
N LYS A 115 8.16 10.59 -5.87
CA LYS A 115 7.94 10.24 -7.28
C LYS A 115 9.15 9.50 -7.82
N GLY A 116 8.91 8.55 -8.72
CA GLY A 116 9.94 7.89 -9.50
C GLY A 116 10.39 8.72 -10.70
N PHE A 117 11.32 8.16 -11.48
CA PHE A 117 12.00 8.85 -12.58
C PHE A 117 11.28 8.73 -13.94
N SER A 118 10.21 7.93 -14.03
CA SER A 118 9.45 7.77 -15.27
C SER A 118 8.53 8.98 -15.50
N SER A 119 8.36 9.38 -16.77
CA SER A 119 7.41 10.43 -17.15
C SER A 119 6.00 10.06 -16.65
N CYS A 120 5.45 10.86 -15.73
CA CYS A 120 4.08 10.67 -15.27
C CYS A 120 3.13 10.85 -16.47
N GLU A 121 2.33 9.84 -16.79
CA GLU A 121 1.24 10.00 -17.75
C GLU A 121 0.18 10.91 -17.10
N GLU A 122 0.09 12.16 -17.56
CA GLU A 122 -0.98 13.07 -17.16
C GLU A 122 -2.30 12.64 -17.81
N GLY A 123 -3.05 11.83 -17.07
CA GLY A 123 -4.43 11.51 -17.38
C GLY A 123 -4.72 10.01 -17.41
N GLY A 124 -5.62 9.55 -16.54
CA GLY A 124 -6.29 8.27 -16.77
C GLY A 124 -6.75 7.47 -15.55
N PHE A 125 -6.41 7.84 -14.31
CA PHE A 125 -6.93 7.16 -13.13
C PHE A 125 -7.62 8.15 -12.25
N GLU A 126 -8.92 7.95 -12.16
CA GLU A 126 -9.85 8.77 -11.44
C GLU A 126 -9.64 8.53 -9.93
N PHE A 127 -8.52 8.99 -9.38
CA PHE A 127 -8.34 9.14 -7.92
C PHE A 127 -9.40 10.09 -7.32
N LYS A 128 -10.19 10.78 -8.17
CA LYS A 128 -11.41 11.50 -7.83
C LYS A 128 -12.56 10.55 -7.46
N ALA A 129 -12.59 9.33 -7.98
CA ALA A 129 -13.63 8.36 -7.66
C ALA A 129 -13.54 7.97 -6.17
N PRO A 130 -14.63 8.06 -5.39
CA PRO A 130 -14.58 7.93 -3.93
C PRO A 130 -14.00 6.60 -3.43
N THR A 131 -14.36 5.48 -4.07
CA THR A 131 -13.90 4.14 -3.68
C THR A 131 -12.41 3.93 -3.99
N THR A 132 -11.98 4.37 -5.16
CA THR A 132 -10.59 4.36 -5.62
C THR A 132 -9.70 5.16 -4.69
N ARG A 133 -10.11 6.39 -4.35
CA ARG A 133 -9.37 7.27 -3.42
C ARG A 133 -9.19 6.62 -2.05
N LYS A 134 -10.24 6.00 -1.50
CA LYS A 134 -10.17 5.29 -0.21
C LYS A 134 -9.23 4.10 -0.23
N ASN A 135 -9.24 3.32 -1.32
CA ASN A 135 -8.30 2.21 -1.47
C ASN A 135 -6.86 2.74 -1.60
N ALA A 136 -6.66 3.81 -2.39
CA ALA A 136 -5.36 4.44 -2.57
C ALA A 136 -4.77 4.96 -1.25
N LEU A 137 -5.58 5.66 -0.44
CA LEU A 137 -5.17 6.12 0.89
C LEU A 137 -4.69 4.95 1.78
N ARG A 138 -5.44 3.84 1.79
CA ARG A 138 -5.07 2.65 2.59
C ARG A 138 -3.78 2.00 2.09
N VAL A 139 -3.55 1.99 0.78
CA VAL A 139 -2.28 1.54 0.19
C VAL A 139 -1.14 2.49 0.58
N LEU A 140 -1.30 3.80 0.40
CA LEU A 140 -0.28 4.80 0.77
C LEU A 140 0.06 4.76 2.25
N ARG A 141 -0.92 4.51 3.13
CA ARG A 141 -0.70 4.24 4.55
C ARG A 141 0.17 3.00 4.76
N ALA A 142 -0.13 1.90 4.08
CA ALA A 142 0.66 0.69 4.20
C ALA A 142 2.09 0.86 3.67
N MET A 143 2.28 1.67 2.63
CA MET A 143 3.58 1.98 2.03
C MET A 143 4.52 2.80 2.92
N GLN A 144 4.03 3.35 4.04
CA GLN A 144 4.91 3.96 5.04
C GLN A 144 5.78 2.91 5.74
N LEU A 145 5.38 1.64 5.69
CA LEU A 145 6.21 0.53 6.14
C LEU A 145 6.95 -0.10 4.96
N PRO A 146 8.21 -0.55 5.15
CA PRO A 146 8.98 -1.22 4.10
C PRO A 146 8.55 -2.68 3.86
N LYS A 147 7.35 -3.10 4.29
CA LYS A 147 6.91 -4.50 4.26
C LYS A 147 5.94 -4.79 3.11
N PRO A 148 5.97 -5.99 2.51
CA PRO A 148 5.00 -6.40 1.49
C PRO A 148 3.58 -6.47 2.06
N GLY A 149 2.59 -6.02 1.27
CA GLY A 149 1.17 -6.05 1.63
C GLY A 149 0.51 -7.42 1.41
N SER A 150 -0.62 -7.67 2.07
CA SER A 150 -1.35 -8.94 1.95
C SER A 150 -2.01 -9.15 0.57
N PRO A 151 -2.11 -10.39 0.05
CA PRO A 151 -2.72 -10.70 -1.26
C PRO A 151 -4.24 -10.42 -1.34
N GLY A 152 -4.78 -10.30 -2.57
CA GLY A 152 -6.15 -10.74 -2.86
C GLY A 152 -7.35 -9.76 -2.78
N VAL A 153 -7.19 -8.43 -2.85
CA VAL A 153 -8.35 -7.49 -2.73
C VAL A 153 -8.53 -6.49 -3.89
N GLY A 154 -8.24 -6.91 -5.13
CA GLY A 154 -8.36 -6.01 -6.29
C GLY A 154 -7.28 -4.92 -6.32
N LYS A 155 -6.15 -5.17 -5.67
CA LYS A 155 -5.00 -4.25 -5.57
C LYS A 155 -4.28 -4.09 -6.91
N THR A 156 -4.24 -5.11 -7.77
CA THR A 156 -3.41 -5.15 -8.98
C THR A 156 -3.61 -3.93 -9.88
N SER A 157 -4.86 -3.58 -10.21
CA SER A 157 -5.16 -2.41 -11.03
C SER A 157 -4.82 -1.09 -10.33
N LEU A 158 -5.07 -1.02 -9.01
CA LEU A 158 -4.75 0.16 -8.21
C LEU A 158 -3.24 0.37 -8.07
N ILE A 159 -2.46 -0.67 -7.81
CA ILE A 159 -0.99 -0.60 -7.71
C ILE A 159 -0.37 -0.26 -9.06
N THR A 160 -0.87 -0.88 -10.14
CA THR A 160 -0.41 -0.57 -11.50
C THR A 160 -0.67 0.90 -11.84
N ALA A 161 -1.88 1.40 -11.53
CA ALA A 161 -2.18 2.82 -11.68
C ALA A 161 -1.26 3.67 -10.79
N LEU A 162 -1.20 3.37 -9.49
CA LEU A 162 -0.41 4.13 -8.51
C LEU A 162 1.05 4.26 -8.94
N GLY A 163 1.69 3.18 -9.42
CA GLY A 163 3.05 3.23 -9.95
C GLY A 163 3.16 4.15 -11.15
N LYS A 164 2.29 4.01 -12.15
CA LYS A 164 2.27 4.89 -13.34
C LYS A 164 2.13 6.38 -12.98
N TYR A 165 1.22 6.74 -12.08
CA TYR A 165 0.99 8.15 -11.69
C TYR A 165 2.07 8.70 -10.76
N SER A 166 2.70 7.84 -9.97
CA SER A 166 3.83 8.22 -9.11
C SER A 166 5.17 8.15 -9.83
N GLY A 167 5.23 7.84 -11.13
CA GLY A 167 6.48 7.76 -11.89
C GLY A 167 7.32 6.51 -11.61
N HIS A 168 6.77 5.49 -10.97
CA HIS A 168 7.43 4.21 -10.74
C HIS A 168 7.04 3.18 -11.80
N ARG A 169 8.05 2.55 -12.39
CA ARG A 169 7.82 1.41 -13.29
C ARG A 169 7.34 0.23 -12.46
N VAL A 170 6.20 -0.36 -12.87
CA VAL A 170 5.61 -1.54 -12.23
C VAL A 170 5.85 -2.75 -13.13
N VAL A 171 6.54 -3.75 -12.60
CA VAL A 171 6.75 -5.04 -13.25
C VAL A 171 5.82 -6.05 -12.59
N ARG A 172 4.89 -6.60 -13.38
CA ARG A 172 3.97 -7.65 -12.94
C ARG A 172 4.54 -9.01 -13.28
N ILE A 173 4.68 -9.88 -12.28
CA ILE A 173 5.13 -11.25 -12.40
C ILE A 173 3.97 -12.13 -11.92
N ASN A 174 3.40 -12.93 -12.83
CA ASN A 174 2.39 -13.92 -12.46
C ASN A 174 3.11 -15.23 -12.15
N LEU A 175 2.89 -15.76 -10.96
CA LEU A 175 3.47 -17.04 -10.55
C LEU A 175 2.54 -18.19 -10.93
N SER A 176 3.12 -19.36 -11.13
CA SER A 176 2.40 -20.61 -11.40
C SER A 176 3.15 -21.78 -10.78
N GLU A 177 2.53 -22.97 -10.76
CA GLU A 177 3.16 -24.20 -10.28
C GLU A 177 4.41 -24.60 -11.08
N GLN A 178 4.61 -23.98 -12.26
CA GLN A 178 5.74 -24.22 -13.15
C GLN A 178 6.81 -23.14 -13.06
N THR A 179 6.60 -22.07 -12.28
CA THR A 179 7.62 -21.03 -12.12
C THR A 179 8.85 -21.60 -11.41
N ASP A 180 10.02 -21.43 -11.99
CA ASP A 180 11.30 -21.81 -11.40
C ASP A 180 12.05 -20.57 -10.86
N MET A 181 12.94 -20.78 -9.90
CA MET A 181 13.87 -19.75 -9.41
C MET A 181 14.73 -19.19 -10.54
N MET A 182 15.09 -20.01 -11.53
CA MET A 182 15.85 -19.57 -12.70
C MET A 182 15.09 -18.54 -13.55
N ASP A 183 13.76 -18.62 -13.62
CA ASP A 183 12.94 -17.64 -14.35
C ASP A 183 12.92 -16.28 -13.66
N LEU A 184 12.98 -16.28 -12.32
CA LEU A 184 12.89 -15.08 -11.49
C LEU A 184 14.25 -14.41 -11.32
N LEU A 185 15.26 -15.17 -10.91
CA LEU A 185 16.58 -14.63 -10.59
C LEU A 185 17.51 -14.61 -11.80
N GLY A 186 17.39 -15.58 -12.69
CA GLY A 186 18.24 -15.72 -13.86
C GLY A 186 19.01 -17.04 -13.88
N SER A 187 19.69 -17.27 -14.99
CA SER A 187 20.51 -18.46 -15.22
C SER A 187 21.61 -18.17 -16.24
N ASP A 188 22.61 -19.05 -16.30
CA ASP A 188 23.62 -19.03 -17.35
C ASP A 188 23.02 -19.60 -18.64
N LEU A 189 22.85 -18.73 -19.63
CA LEU A 189 22.33 -19.10 -20.95
C LEU A 189 23.48 -19.24 -21.96
N PRO A 190 23.38 -20.19 -22.91
CA PRO A 190 24.33 -20.28 -24.00
C PRO A 190 24.16 -19.08 -24.94
N VAL A 191 25.29 -18.46 -25.30
CA VAL A 191 25.38 -17.32 -26.20
C VAL A 191 26.37 -17.66 -27.30
N GLU A 192 25.96 -17.42 -28.54
CA GLU A 192 26.84 -17.56 -29.70
C GLU A 192 27.90 -16.46 -29.68
N SER A 193 29.17 -16.85 -29.74
CA SER A 193 30.30 -15.95 -29.87
C SER A 193 31.21 -16.40 -31.02
N ASP A 194 32.05 -15.50 -31.52
CA ASP A 194 32.99 -15.77 -32.62
C ASP A 194 33.98 -16.93 -32.30
N GLU A 195 34.13 -17.29 -31.01
CA GLU A 195 34.98 -18.37 -30.52
C GLU A 195 34.22 -19.68 -30.18
N GLY A 196 32.92 -19.75 -30.48
CA GLY A 196 32.04 -20.89 -30.19
C GLY A 196 30.96 -20.60 -29.14
N MET A 197 30.30 -21.65 -28.65
CA MET A 197 29.25 -21.56 -27.62
C MET A 197 29.88 -21.21 -26.26
N LYS A 198 29.53 -20.04 -25.71
CA LYS A 198 29.90 -19.61 -24.36
C LYS A 198 28.66 -19.47 -23.51
N PHE A 199 28.79 -19.69 -22.20
CA PHE A 199 27.69 -19.42 -21.27
C PHE A 199 27.88 -18.02 -20.68
N SER A 200 26.81 -17.23 -20.64
CA SER A 200 26.80 -15.96 -19.93
C SER A 200 25.55 -15.83 -19.08
N TRP A 201 25.72 -15.24 -17.91
CA TRP A 201 24.62 -14.94 -17.02
C TRP A 201 23.57 -14.04 -17.68
N SER A 202 22.31 -14.45 -17.61
CA SER A 202 21.16 -13.65 -17.99
C SER A 202 20.28 -13.44 -16.77
N ASP A 203 20.04 -12.18 -16.41
CA ASP A 203 19.13 -11.84 -15.31
C ASP A 203 17.70 -12.31 -15.59
N GLY A 204 17.06 -12.87 -14.57
CA GLY A 204 15.63 -13.16 -14.59
C GLY A 204 14.79 -11.90 -14.35
N ILE A 205 13.48 -12.00 -14.57
CA ILE A 205 12.58 -10.83 -14.57
C ILE A 205 12.52 -10.13 -13.21
N LEU A 206 12.61 -10.87 -12.10
CA LEU A 206 12.60 -10.31 -10.75
C LEU A 206 13.93 -9.60 -10.47
N LEU A 207 15.06 -10.24 -10.78
CA LEU A 207 16.38 -9.65 -10.54
C LEU A 207 16.58 -8.36 -11.34
N GLN A 208 16.16 -8.34 -12.61
CA GLN A 208 16.21 -7.14 -13.42
C GLN A 208 15.37 -6.01 -12.82
N ALA A 209 14.13 -6.31 -12.41
CA ALA A 209 13.24 -5.32 -11.80
C ALA A 209 13.83 -4.74 -10.50
N LEU A 210 14.45 -5.57 -9.66
CA LEU A 210 15.12 -5.14 -8.43
C LEU A 210 16.34 -4.24 -8.71
N LYS A 211 17.20 -4.61 -9.67
CA LYS A 211 18.36 -3.80 -10.08
C LYS A 211 17.96 -2.42 -10.58
N GLU A 212 16.83 -2.33 -11.26
CA GLU A 212 16.29 -1.08 -11.81
C GLU A 212 15.44 -0.28 -10.81
N GLY A 213 15.23 -0.78 -9.58
CA GLY A 213 14.40 -0.11 -8.57
C GLY A 213 12.90 -0.07 -8.92
N CYS A 214 12.42 -1.00 -9.74
CA CYS A 214 11.02 -1.10 -10.13
C CYS A 214 10.15 -1.58 -8.96
N TRP A 215 8.87 -1.19 -8.98
CA TRP A 215 7.88 -1.83 -8.14
C TRP A 215 7.54 -3.20 -8.72
N VAL A 216 7.58 -4.23 -7.88
CA VAL A 216 7.27 -5.59 -8.30
C VAL A 216 5.89 -5.97 -7.77
N LEU A 217 5.01 -6.39 -8.67
CA LEU A 217 3.73 -6.98 -8.33
C LEU A 217 3.79 -8.49 -8.58
N LEU A 218 3.85 -9.26 -7.50
CA LEU A 218 3.75 -10.72 -7.53
C LEU A 218 2.27 -11.11 -7.48
N ASP A 219 1.78 -11.76 -8.54
CA ASP A 219 0.41 -12.27 -8.64
C ASP A 219 0.39 -13.79 -8.52
N GLU A 220 -0.74 -14.35 -8.08
CA GLU A 220 -0.93 -15.80 -7.92
C GLU A 220 0.13 -16.49 -7.04
N LEU A 221 0.62 -15.80 -6.00
CA LEU A 221 1.59 -16.34 -5.01
C LEU A 221 1.17 -17.69 -4.42
N ASN A 222 -0.13 -17.92 -4.29
CA ASN A 222 -0.70 -19.19 -3.82
C ASN A 222 -0.48 -20.37 -4.77
N LEU A 223 -0.14 -20.12 -6.04
CA LEU A 223 0.16 -21.16 -7.04
C LEU A 223 1.67 -21.44 -7.15
N ALA A 224 2.52 -20.64 -6.52
CA ALA A 224 3.97 -20.80 -6.63
C ALA A 224 4.47 -22.04 -5.85
N PRO A 225 5.49 -22.76 -6.35
CA PRO A 225 6.13 -23.84 -5.63
C PRO A 225 6.78 -23.36 -4.32
N GLN A 226 6.83 -24.23 -3.31
CA GLN A 226 7.46 -23.90 -2.01
C GLN A 226 8.92 -23.50 -2.17
N SER A 227 9.67 -24.11 -3.09
CA SER A 227 11.07 -23.77 -3.38
C SER A 227 11.28 -22.36 -3.94
N VAL A 228 10.23 -21.74 -4.48
CA VAL A 228 10.25 -20.34 -4.96
C VAL A 228 9.82 -19.37 -3.85
N LEU A 229 9.02 -19.84 -2.88
CA LEU A 229 8.51 -19.04 -1.77
C LEU A 229 9.48 -18.96 -0.57
N GLU A 230 10.39 -19.94 -0.46
CA GLU A 230 11.47 -20.00 0.54
C GLU A 230 12.67 -19.13 0.16
#